data_AF-A0A1D2RH88-F1
#
_entry.id   AF-A0A1D2RH88-F1
#
_cell.length_a   1.000
_cell.length_b   1.000
_cell.length_c   1.000
_cell.angle_alpha   90.00
_cell.angle_beta   90.00
_cell.angle_gamma   90.00
#
_symmetry.space_group_name_H-M   'P 1'
#
loop_
_entity.id
_entity.type
_entity.pdbx_description
1 polymer ?
#
loop_
_entity_poly.entity_id
_entity_poly.type
_entity_poly.pdbx_seq_one_letter_code
_entity_poly.pdbx_strand_id
1 'polypeptide(L)'
;MAVDSFREKYGELDEIYKEKSKKGHDLSEIKKIVSDAVRDYKSGDRFGAEMKLDVALDMLGPGTIEHKRSSAFSLPEGTGEKRKRDEYTMLNGIVFMSFVLPAAFAMILSLPMDIFYSFVIVWVHEAGHGFWCLLGNRLLCAFGGFLNEMLFTLVPALMCFREKAIYLAGCVFIMCAGMSVYSTGVYMQSAEHPSGTSFAGALTGNYNDMNAQNHDWSFIFRELCVVEQSYKIGKFTEEFGHGISVIFFSASVLGALWMIYGRRPKKLMNFVGLGAVVSMIYFIFSSASSTEILLAMVLSMPLLIDAAARRRVRSNS
;
A
#
# COMPACT_ATOMS: atom_id res chain seq x y z
N MET A 1 -37.55 -1.86 17.61
CA MET A 1 -38.18 -1.35 16.38
C MET A 1 -37.33 -0.19 15.90
N ALA A 2 -36.42 -0.42 14.96
CA ALA A 2 -35.70 0.68 14.31
C ALA A 2 -36.65 1.27 13.27
N VAL A 3 -37.08 2.51 13.48
CA VAL A 3 -37.79 3.26 12.43
C VAL A 3 -36.79 3.43 11.27
N ASP A 4 -37.27 3.19 10.05
CA ASP A 4 -36.45 3.27 8.84
C ASP A 4 -36.07 4.75 8.61
N SER A 5 -34.82 5.11 8.90
CA SER A 5 -34.27 6.49 8.87
C SER A 5 -34.69 7.27 7.62
N PHE A 6 -34.74 6.59 6.47
CA PHE A 6 -35.23 7.17 5.21
C PHE A 6 -36.68 7.69 5.30
N ARG A 7 -37.60 6.95 5.92
CA ARG A 7 -39.01 7.35 6.05
C ARG A 7 -39.18 8.56 6.95
N GLU A 8 -38.38 8.66 8.01
CA GLU A 8 -38.38 9.79 8.93
C GLU A 8 -37.92 11.06 8.21
N LYS A 9 -36.75 11.02 7.55
CA LYS A 9 -36.22 12.13 6.75
C LYS A 9 -37.15 12.54 5.61
N TYR A 10 -37.75 11.58 4.93
CA TYR A 10 -38.71 11.86 3.84
C TYR A 10 -39.97 12.56 4.37
N GLY A 11 -40.46 12.16 5.55
CA GLY A 11 -41.61 12.79 6.20
C GLY A 11 -41.33 14.25 6.56
N GLU A 12 -40.18 14.52 7.18
CA GLU A 12 -39.73 15.88 7.50
C GLU A 12 -39.65 16.77 6.24
N LEU A 13 -39.06 16.23 5.18
CA LEU A 13 -38.88 16.96 3.92
C LEU A 13 -40.23 17.29 3.25
N ASP A 14 -41.21 16.40 3.30
CA ASP A 14 -42.57 16.63 2.78
C ASP A 14 -43.30 17.76 3.54
N GLU A 15 -43.11 17.86 4.86
CA GLU A 15 -43.69 18.95 5.66
C GLU A 15 -43.08 20.31 5.28
N ILE A 16 -41.75 20.39 5.21
CA ILE A 16 -41.05 21.63 4.84
C ILE A 16 -41.38 22.04 3.40
N TYR A 17 -41.46 21.06 2.48
CA TYR A 17 -41.83 21.31 1.09
C TYR A 17 -43.24 21.92 0.99
N LYS A 18 -44.22 21.39 1.72
CA LYS A 18 -45.59 21.94 1.74
C LYS A 18 -45.62 23.37 2.29
N GLU A 19 -44.84 23.66 3.31
CA GLU A 19 -44.76 25.02 3.87
C GLU A 19 -44.16 26.02 2.88
N LYS A 20 -43.02 25.67 2.26
CA LYS A 20 -42.31 26.55 1.31
C LYS A 20 -43.06 26.71 -0.01
N SER A 21 -43.76 25.67 -0.47
CA SER A 21 -44.61 25.74 -1.67
C SER A 21 -45.76 26.73 -1.49
N LYS A 22 -46.39 26.77 -0.32
CA LYS A 22 -47.42 27.79 0.01
C LYS A 22 -46.89 29.22 -0.03
N LYS A 23 -45.60 29.41 0.26
CA LYS A 23 -44.90 30.70 0.20
C LYS A 23 -44.43 31.08 -1.21
N GLY A 24 -44.69 30.25 -2.23
CA GLY A 24 -44.37 30.56 -3.63
C GLY A 24 -42.89 30.39 -4.01
N HIS A 25 -42.10 29.66 -3.22
CA HIS A 25 -40.72 29.35 -3.60
C HIS A 25 -40.67 28.39 -4.80
N ASP A 26 -39.70 28.58 -5.70
CA ASP A 26 -39.39 27.60 -6.74
C ASP A 26 -38.65 26.42 -6.11
N LEU A 27 -39.28 25.25 -6.14
CA LEU A 27 -38.79 24.01 -5.55
C LEU A 27 -38.54 22.93 -6.62
N SER A 28 -38.39 23.32 -7.89
CA SER A 28 -38.23 22.38 -9.01
C SER A 28 -36.99 21.49 -8.88
N GLU A 29 -35.87 22.06 -8.44
CA GLU A 29 -34.61 21.34 -8.24
C GLU A 29 -34.68 20.35 -7.07
N ILE A 30 -35.21 20.78 -5.93
CA ILE A 30 -35.41 19.92 -4.75
C ILE A 30 -36.34 18.75 -5.09
N LYS A 31 -37.41 19.00 -5.84
CA LYS A 31 -38.35 17.96 -6.29
C LYS A 31 -37.66 16.90 -7.15
N LYS A 32 -36.69 17.30 -7.99
CA LYS A 32 -35.89 16.36 -8.80
C LYS A 32 -34.99 15.50 -7.91
N ILE A 33 -34.28 16.10 -6.95
CA ILE A 33 -33.39 15.39 -6.02
C ILE A 33 -34.17 14.35 -5.21
N VAL A 34 -35.32 14.75 -4.65
CA VAL A 34 -36.20 13.85 -3.88
C VAL A 34 -36.73 12.72 -4.76
N SER A 35 -37.11 13.00 -6.01
CA SER A 35 -37.55 11.97 -6.95
C SER A 35 -36.44 10.95 -7.26
N ASP A 36 -35.21 11.41 -7.42
CA ASP A 36 -34.05 10.53 -7.63
C ASP A 36 -33.73 9.71 -6.38
N ALA A 37 -33.84 10.30 -5.18
CA ALA A 37 -33.68 9.58 -3.91
C ALA A 37 -34.68 8.45 -3.75
N VAL A 38 -35.96 8.69 -4.07
CA VAL A 38 -37.01 7.66 -4.03
C VAL A 38 -36.75 6.54 -5.03
N ARG A 39 -36.22 6.87 -6.23
CA ARG A 39 -35.86 5.86 -7.23
C ARG A 39 -34.73 4.96 -6.73
N ASP A 40 -33.70 5.54 -6.13
CA ASP A 40 -32.55 4.80 -5.62
C ASP A 40 -32.92 3.94 -4.41
N TYR A 41 -33.77 4.45 -3.53
CA TYR A 41 -34.30 3.67 -2.41
C TYR A 41 -35.07 2.42 -2.91
N LYS A 42 -35.89 2.59 -3.96
CA LYS A 42 -36.63 1.48 -4.60
C LYS A 42 -35.74 0.47 -5.32
N SER A 43 -34.58 0.88 -5.83
CA SER A 43 -33.61 -0.02 -6.47
C SER A 43 -32.70 -0.76 -5.48
N GLY A 44 -32.77 -0.42 -4.19
CA GLY A 44 -31.99 -1.03 -3.11
C GLY A 44 -30.75 -0.24 -2.71
N ASP A 45 -30.46 0.90 -3.34
CA ASP A 45 -29.38 1.81 -2.93
C ASP A 45 -29.84 2.73 -1.80
N ARG A 46 -29.91 2.17 -0.59
CA ARG A 46 -30.38 2.89 0.60
C ARG A 46 -29.47 4.05 0.99
N PHE A 47 -28.15 3.87 0.88
CA PHE A 47 -27.18 4.89 1.25
C PHE A 47 -27.21 6.09 0.29
N GLY A 48 -27.22 5.83 -1.03
CA GLY A 48 -27.35 6.89 -2.03
C GLY A 48 -28.66 7.68 -1.89
N ALA A 49 -29.75 7.00 -1.54
CA ALA A 49 -31.04 7.61 -1.29
C ALA A 49 -31.06 8.51 -0.04
N GLU A 50 -30.50 8.06 1.08
CA GLU A 50 -30.42 8.87 2.31
C GLU A 50 -29.57 10.13 2.11
N MET A 51 -28.42 10.00 1.44
CA MET A 51 -27.53 11.15 1.18
C MET A 51 -28.24 12.24 0.34
N LYS A 52 -29.08 11.84 -0.62
CA LYS A 52 -29.86 12.79 -1.43
C LYS A 52 -30.96 13.50 -0.62
N LEU A 53 -31.56 12.82 0.35
CA LEU A 53 -32.51 13.47 1.26
C LEU A 53 -31.81 14.49 2.17
N ASP A 54 -30.60 14.18 2.65
CA ASP A 54 -29.83 15.13 3.46
C ASP A 54 -29.50 16.40 2.69
N VAL A 55 -29.08 16.28 1.43
CA VAL A 55 -28.84 17.44 0.53
C VAL A 55 -30.13 18.25 0.34
N ALA A 56 -31.26 17.58 0.11
CA ALA A 56 -32.54 18.25 -0.09
C ALA A 56 -33.05 18.95 1.20
N LEU A 57 -32.80 18.39 2.39
CA LEU A 57 -33.11 19.02 3.68
C LEU A 57 -32.25 20.26 3.91
N ASP A 58 -30.96 20.19 3.60
CA ASP A 58 -30.03 21.31 3.77
C ASP A 58 -30.40 22.49 2.85
N MET A 59 -30.78 22.20 1.59
CA MET A 59 -31.31 23.22 0.68
C MET A 59 -32.58 23.91 1.20
N LEU A 60 -33.39 23.22 2.01
CA LEU A 60 -34.64 23.71 2.57
C LEU A 60 -34.49 24.36 3.96
N GLY A 61 -33.32 24.22 4.59
CA GLY A 61 -33.04 24.61 5.96
C GLY A 61 -33.19 26.11 6.26
N PRO A 62 -33.22 26.50 7.56
CA PRO A 62 -33.72 27.81 8.01
C PRO A 62 -32.90 29.05 7.60
N GLY A 63 -31.82 28.92 6.81
CA GLY A 63 -30.86 30.00 6.57
C GLY A 63 -30.61 30.41 5.11
N THR A 64 -31.18 29.74 4.11
CA THR A 64 -30.65 29.84 2.72
C THR A 64 -31.36 30.85 1.81
N ILE A 65 -32.27 31.70 2.31
CA ILE A 65 -33.05 32.61 1.43
C ILE A 65 -32.46 34.03 1.30
N GLU A 66 -31.45 34.41 2.09
CA GLU A 66 -30.84 35.75 2.01
C GLU A 66 -29.41 35.85 1.44
N HIS A 67 -28.86 34.78 0.85
CA HIS A 67 -27.58 34.86 0.13
C HIS A 67 -27.75 34.88 -1.40
N LYS A 68 -28.53 35.84 -1.89
CA LYS A 68 -28.27 36.42 -3.21
C LYS A 68 -27.31 37.60 -3.01
N ARG A 69 -26.05 37.42 -3.43
CA ARG A 69 -24.92 38.39 -3.51
C ARG A 69 -24.02 38.54 -2.27
N SER A 70 -23.12 37.58 -2.07
CA SER A 70 -21.70 37.89 -1.85
C SER A 70 -20.84 36.69 -2.25
N SER A 71 -20.60 36.59 -3.56
CA SER A 71 -19.66 35.67 -4.18
C SER A 71 -18.20 36.06 -3.84
N ALA A 72 -17.74 35.72 -2.64
CA ALA A 72 -16.31 35.80 -2.34
C ALA A 72 -15.77 34.69 -1.45
N PHE A 73 -16.59 33.99 -0.65
CA PHE A 73 -16.08 32.96 0.27
C PHE A 73 -17.10 31.84 0.51
N SER A 74 -17.66 31.28 -0.56
CA SER A 74 -18.19 29.92 -0.48
C SER A 74 -17.00 28.95 -0.50
N LEU A 75 -16.63 28.42 0.66
CA LEU A 75 -15.79 27.22 0.70
C LEU A 75 -16.59 26.11 0.01
N PRO A 76 -16.10 25.51 -1.08
CA PRO A 76 -16.91 24.58 -1.85
C PRO A 76 -17.24 23.35 -1.00
N GLU A 77 -18.51 22.97 -0.97
CA GLU A 77 -19.04 21.76 -0.30
C GLU A 77 -18.51 20.44 -0.89
N GLY A 78 -17.64 20.50 -1.90
CA GLY A 78 -16.80 19.38 -2.32
C GLY A 78 -15.52 19.20 -1.51
N THR A 79 -15.25 20.01 -0.48
CA THR A 79 -13.95 20.03 0.20
C THR A 79 -13.72 18.83 1.11
N GLY A 80 -14.71 18.26 1.78
CA GLY A 80 -14.46 17.17 2.75
C GLY A 80 -13.86 15.91 2.12
N GLU A 81 -14.52 15.33 1.12
CA GLU A 81 -14.03 14.13 0.43
C GLU A 81 -12.82 14.43 -0.46
N LYS A 82 -12.81 15.56 -1.16
CA LYS A 82 -11.67 15.94 -2.00
C LYS A 82 -10.42 16.19 -1.15
N ARG A 83 -10.56 16.88 -0.02
CA ARG A 83 -9.47 17.10 0.94
C ARG A 83 -8.98 15.79 1.54
N LYS A 84 -9.88 14.88 1.97
CA LYS A 84 -9.47 13.54 2.42
C LYS A 84 -8.72 12.77 1.33
N ARG A 85 -9.18 12.84 0.08
CA ARG A 85 -8.52 12.19 -1.07
C ARG A 85 -7.14 12.78 -1.36
N ASP A 86 -7.02 14.11 -1.27
CA ASP A 86 -5.78 14.84 -1.47
C ASP A 86 -4.79 14.55 -0.31
N GLU A 87 -5.28 14.49 0.93
CA GLU A 87 -4.51 14.08 2.12
C GLU A 87 -4.01 12.63 2.00
N TYR A 88 -4.86 11.69 1.55
CA TYR A 88 -4.44 10.32 1.31
C TYR A 88 -3.44 10.19 0.16
N THR A 89 -3.58 11.00 -0.90
CA THR A 89 -2.64 11.01 -2.03
C THR A 89 -1.30 11.60 -1.59
N MET A 90 -1.30 12.64 -0.75
CA MET A 90 -0.10 13.21 -0.16
C MET A 90 0.59 12.20 0.77
N LEU A 91 -0.17 11.50 1.63
CA LEU A 91 0.38 10.48 2.53
C LEU A 91 0.95 9.28 1.76
N ASN A 92 0.25 8.79 0.73
CA ASN A 92 0.78 7.78 -0.19
C ASN A 92 2.07 8.26 -0.85
N GLY A 93 2.09 9.51 -1.31
CA GLY A 93 3.27 10.13 -1.93
C GLY A 93 4.43 10.25 -0.94
N ILE A 94 4.19 10.63 0.31
CA ILE A 94 5.22 10.72 1.35
C ILE A 94 5.74 9.33 1.69
N VAL A 95 4.87 8.34 1.95
CA VAL A 95 5.33 6.97 2.25
C VAL A 95 6.08 6.37 1.06
N PHE A 96 5.55 6.54 -0.16
CA PHE A 96 6.24 6.12 -1.37
C PHE A 96 7.60 6.83 -1.49
N MET A 97 7.68 8.15 -1.32
CA MET A 97 8.95 8.88 -1.43
C MET A 97 9.90 8.58 -0.26
N SER A 98 9.42 8.32 0.96
CA SER A 98 10.26 8.03 2.12
C SER A 98 10.85 6.63 2.11
N PHE A 99 10.26 5.69 1.36
CA PHE A 99 10.75 4.31 1.26
C PHE A 99 11.28 3.97 -0.15
N VAL A 100 10.60 4.43 -1.20
CA VAL A 100 10.96 4.16 -2.60
C VAL A 100 11.97 5.18 -3.13
N LEU A 101 12.01 6.44 -2.67
CA LEU A 101 13.02 7.40 -3.15
C LEU A 101 14.41 7.09 -2.57
N PRO A 102 14.61 6.82 -1.26
CA PRO A 102 15.89 6.32 -0.77
C PRO A 102 16.31 5.05 -1.48
N ALA A 103 15.35 4.17 -1.83
CA ALA A 103 15.64 3.00 -2.62
C ALA A 103 16.11 3.36 -4.06
N ALA A 104 15.35 4.16 -4.79
CA ALA A 104 15.71 4.60 -6.14
C ALA A 104 17.01 5.44 -6.17
N PHE A 105 17.29 6.22 -5.12
CA PHE A 105 18.48 7.05 -4.98
C PHE A 105 19.72 6.22 -4.60
N ALA A 106 19.57 5.20 -3.73
CA ALA A 106 20.61 4.23 -3.44
C ALA A 106 20.99 3.42 -4.70
N MET A 107 19.99 3.02 -5.51
CA MET A 107 20.21 2.40 -6.82
C MET A 107 20.99 3.30 -7.80
N ILE A 108 20.70 4.61 -7.85
CA ILE A 108 21.39 5.55 -8.77
C ILE A 108 22.83 5.83 -8.31
N LEU A 109 23.08 5.84 -7.01
CA LEU A 109 24.39 6.16 -6.43
C LEU A 109 25.27 4.93 -6.18
N SER A 110 24.82 3.72 -6.54
CA SER A 110 25.47 2.46 -6.16
C SER A 110 25.75 2.36 -4.66
N LEU A 111 25.01 3.11 -3.84
CA LEU A 111 25.00 2.92 -2.40
C LEU A 111 24.15 1.68 -2.16
N PRO A 112 24.62 0.72 -1.37
CA PRO A 112 23.88 -0.50 -1.23
C PRO A 112 22.55 -0.13 -0.54
N MET A 113 21.46 -0.46 -1.24
CA MET A 113 20.06 -0.24 -0.90
C MET A 113 19.70 -0.72 0.51
N ASP A 114 20.47 -1.71 0.97
CA ASP A 114 20.42 -2.30 2.28
C ASP A 114 20.61 -1.25 3.38
N ILE A 115 21.55 -0.29 3.30
CA ILE A 115 21.96 0.49 4.48
C ILE A 115 20.80 1.28 5.12
N PHE A 116 19.97 2.01 4.35
CA PHE A 116 18.94 2.87 4.95
C PHE A 116 17.76 2.06 5.50
N TYR A 117 17.24 1.12 4.71
CA TYR A 117 16.17 0.22 5.17
C TYR A 117 16.66 -0.63 6.34
N SER A 118 17.88 -1.18 6.23
CA SER A 118 18.52 -1.95 7.29
C SER A 118 18.70 -1.13 8.55
N PHE A 119 19.04 0.17 8.46
CA PHE A 119 19.19 0.98 9.67
C PHE A 119 17.87 1.09 10.45
N VAL A 120 16.77 1.48 9.80
CA VAL A 120 15.47 1.62 10.48
C VAL A 120 14.94 0.27 10.97
N ILE A 121 15.01 -0.77 10.12
CA ILE A 121 14.46 -2.08 10.46
C ILE A 121 15.28 -2.76 11.56
N VAL A 122 16.61 -2.57 11.61
CA VAL A 122 17.46 -3.08 12.69
C VAL A 122 17.07 -2.48 14.03
N TRP A 123 16.78 -1.17 14.14
CA TRP A 123 16.28 -0.61 15.40
C TRP A 123 14.95 -1.22 15.83
N VAL A 124 14.06 -1.51 14.87
CA VAL A 124 12.79 -2.21 15.13
C VAL A 124 13.05 -3.66 15.56
N HIS A 125 14.03 -4.35 14.96
CA HIS A 125 14.46 -5.69 15.31
C HIS A 125 15.00 -5.75 16.74
N GLU A 126 15.95 -4.88 17.09
CA GLU A 126 16.53 -4.83 18.44
C GLU A 126 15.47 -4.46 19.50
N ALA A 127 14.57 -3.53 19.19
CA ALA A 127 13.44 -3.22 20.05
C ALA A 127 12.50 -4.42 20.24
N GLY A 128 12.36 -5.25 19.20
CA GLY A 128 11.64 -6.51 19.24
C GLY A 128 12.22 -7.45 20.29
N HIS A 129 13.53 -7.70 20.28
CA HIS A 129 14.17 -8.46 21.35
C HIS A 129 13.82 -7.87 22.72
N GLY A 130 14.06 -6.57 22.92
CA GLY A 130 13.74 -5.89 24.18
C GLY A 130 12.31 -6.16 24.67
N PHE A 131 11.31 -6.02 23.81
CA PHE A 131 9.91 -6.27 24.14
C PHE A 131 9.62 -7.76 24.45
N TRP A 132 10.04 -8.67 23.57
CA TRP A 132 9.69 -10.08 23.67
C TRP A 132 10.47 -10.83 24.77
N CYS A 133 11.67 -10.36 25.12
CA CYS A 133 12.44 -10.91 26.25
C CYS A 133 11.77 -10.64 27.60
N LEU A 134 10.97 -9.57 27.75
CA LEU A 134 10.23 -9.28 28.98
C LEU A 134 9.20 -10.35 29.33
N LEU A 135 8.78 -11.16 28.35
CA LEU A 135 7.86 -12.29 28.56
C LEU A 135 8.56 -13.53 29.15
N GLY A 136 9.87 -13.50 29.37
CA GLY A 136 10.63 -14.54 30.06
C GLY A 136 10.93 -15.79 29.24
N ASN A 137 10.60 -15.83 27.95
CA ASN A 137 10.87 -16.96 27.06
C ASN A 137 12.05 -16.66 26.13
N ARG A 138 13.14 -17.44 26.25
CA ARG A 138 14.37 -17.24 25.46
C ARG A 138 14.18 -17.43 23.95
N LEU A 139 13.38 -18.42 23.54
CA LEU A 139 13.08 -18.67 22.13
C LEU A 139 12.28 -17.51 21.54
N LEU A 140 11.28 -17.01 22.28
CA LEU A 140 10.48 -15.86 21.87
C LEU A 140 11.29 -14.57 21.86
N CYS A 141 12.21 -14.40 22.81
CA CYS A 141 13.19 -13.32 22.87
C CYS A 141 14.05 -13.29 21.60
N ALA A 142 14.65 -14.43 21.20
CA ALA A 142 15.45 -14.54 19.98
C ALA A 142 14.61 -14.37 18.69
N PHE A 143 13.40 -14.92 18.64
CA PHE A 143 12.49 -14.73 17.50
C PHE A 143 11.88 -13.33 17.44
N GLY A 144 11.96 -12.59 18.55
CA GLY A 144 11.25 -11.34 18.77
C GLY A 144 11.66 -10.21 17.84
N GLY A 145 12.94 -10.17 17.44
CA GLY A 145 13.41 -9.18 16.47
C GLY A 145 12.68 -9.32 15.13
N PHE A 146 12.79 -10.50 14.51
CA PHE A 146 12.08 -10.81 13.26
C PHE A 146 10.57 -10.62 13.37
N LEU A 147 9.95 -11.07 14.47
CA LEU A 147 8.51 -10.91 14.67
C LEU A 147 8.11 -9.43 14.68
N ASN A 148 8.91 -8.56 15.30
CA ASN A 148 8.63 -7.13 15.35
C ASN A 148 8.84 -6.45 13.99
N GLU A 149 9.86 -6.84 13.22
CA GLU A 149 10.03 -6.40 11.83
C GLU A 149 8.80 -6.74 10.97
N MET A 150 8.28 -7.96 11.12
CA MET A 150 7.09 -8.41 10.41
C MET A 150 5.83 -7.66 10.85
N LEU A 151 5.65 -7.41 12.15
CA LEU A 151 4.50 -6.63 12.64
C LEU A 151 4.56 -5.18 12.17
N PHE A 152 5.74 -4.57 12.22
CA PHE A 152 5.95 -3.17 11.82
C PHE A 152 5.69 -2.95 10.32
N THR A 153 5.82 -3.98 9.50
CA THR A 153 5.53 -3.92 8.07
C THR A 153 4.10 -4.38 7.74
N LEU A 154 3.64 -5.52 8.27
CA LEU A 154 2.34 -6.10 7.93
C LEU A 154 1.14 -5.35 8.53
N VAL A 155 1.25 -4.78 9.74
CA VAL A 155 0.13 -4.05 10.37
C VAL A 155 -0.19 -2.78 9.58
N PRO A 156 0.77 -1.89 9.26
CA PRO A 156 0.50 -0.75 8.38
C PRO A 156 0.00 -1.16 7.00
N ALA A 157 0.51 -2.27 6.43
CA ALA A 157 0.00 -2.77 5.15
C ALA A 157 -1.49 -3.11 5.22
N LEU A 158 -1.91 -3.86 6.26
CA LEU A 158 -3.31 -4.22 6.47
C LEU A 158 -4.19 -2.99 6.68
N MET A 159 -3.72 -2.01 7.48
CA MET A 159 -4.44 -0.75 7.68
C MET A 159 -4.62 0.01 6.36
N CYS A 160 -3.57 0.11 5.55
CA CYS A 160 -3.61 0.76 4.24
C CYS A 160 -4.60 0.08 3.29
N PHE A 161 -4.64 -1.26 3.27
CA PHE A 161 -5.60 -2.01 2.46
C PHE A 161 -7.04 -1.87 2.95
N ARG A 162 -7.25 -1.77 4.27
CA ARG A 162 -8.58 -1.59 4.85
C ARG A 162 -9.21 -0.25 4.46
N GLU A 163 -8.40 0.81 4.40
CA GLU A 163 -8.86 2.16 4.09
C GLU A 163 -9.15 2.41 2.60
N LYS A 164 -8.88 1.42 1.71
CA LYS A 164 -9.16 1.43 0.25
C LYS A 164 -8.65 2.64 -0.58
N ALA A 165 -8.09 3.66 0.06
CA ALA A 165 -7.55 4.87 -0.56
C ALA A 165 -6.01 4.83 -0.64
N ILE A 166 -5.38 3.83 -0.02
CA ILE A 166 -3.93 3.79 0.23
C ILE A 166 -3.31 2.45 -0.22
N TYR A 167 -3.85 1.83 -1.27
CA TYR A 167 -3.36 0.53 -1.77
C TYR A 167 -1.87 0.55 -2.15
N LEU A 168 -1.36 1.68 -2.65
CA LEU A 168 0.05 1.80 -3.03
C LEU A 168 0.96 1.70 -1.80
N ALA A 169 0.68 2.46 -0.74
CA ALA A 169 1.47 2.35 0.49
C ALA A 169 1.36 0.95 1.09
N GLY A 170 0.17 0.32 1.03
CA GLY A 170 -0.01 -1.07 1.43
C GLY A 170 0.94 -2.03 0.70
N CYS A 171 1.06 -1.90 -0.62
CA CYS A 171 2.00 -2.70 -1.40
C CYS A 171 3.47 -2.44 -1.03
N VAL A 172 3.84 -1.19 -0.77
CA VAL A 172 5.21 -0.83 -0.32
C VAL A 172 5.52 -1.49 1.02
N PHE A 173 4.58 -1.48 1.97
CA PHE A 173 4.78 -2.14 3.26
C PHE A 173 4.90 -3.67 3.14
N ILE A 174 4.14 -4.33 2.25
CA ILE A 174 4.32 -5.76 1.98
C ILE A 174 5.65 -6.04 1.29
N MET A 175 6.10 -5.15 0.39
CA MET A 175 7.44 -5.27 -0.20
C MET A 175 8.53 -5.20 0.88
N CYS A 176 8.44 -4.27 1.83
CA CYS A 176 9.34 -4.23 2.99
C CYS A 176 9.30 -5.52 3.81
N ALA A 177 8.11 -6.07 4.07
CA ALA A 177 7.98 -7.37 4.72
C ALA A 177 8.71 -8.48 3.95
N GLY A 178 8.57 -8.52 2.62
CA GLY A 178 9.32 -9.43 1.75
C GLY A 178 10.84 -9.27 1.86
N MET A 179 11.33 -8.03 1.96
CA MET A 179 12.75 -7.74 2.14
C MET A 179 13.27 -8.20 3.51
N SER A 180 12.49 -8.04 4.58
CA SER A 180 12.84 -8.58 5.91
C SER A 180 12.91 -10.11 5.88
N VAL A 181 11.97 -10.78 5.22
CA VAL A 181 12.00 -12.24 5.02
C VAL A 181 13.21 -12.66 4.18
N TYR A 182 13.52 -11.93 3.11
CA TYR A 182 14.71 -12.19 2.27
C TYR A 182 16.00 -12.12 3.09
N SER A 183 16.23 -11.01 3.80
CA SER A 183 17.42 -10.80 4.64
C SER A 183 17.51 -11.84 5.75
N THR A 184 16.37 -12.19 6.36
CA THR A 184 16.28 -13.27 7.34
C THR A 184 16.70 -14.61 6.74
N GLY A 185 16.28 -14.93 5.51
CA GLY A 185 16.68 -16.15 4.82
C GLY A 185 18.19 -16.22 4.56
N VAL A 186 18.82 -15.12 4.17
CA VAL A 186 20.28 -15.02 4.07
C VAL A 186 20.94 -15.28 5.43
N TYR A 187 20.37 -14.71 6.49
CA TYR A 187 20.91 -14.85 7.84
C TYR A 187 20.75 -16.28 8.40
N MET A 188 19.63 -16.94 8.10
CA MET A 188 19.40 -18.35 8.44
C MET A 188 20.42 -19.28 7.78
N GLN A 189 20.89 -18.97 6.57
CA GLN A 189 21.83 -19.86 5.86
C GLN A 189 23.14 -20.05 6.61
N SER A 190 23.61 -19.04 7.35
CA SER A 190 24.83 -19.12 8.16
C SER A 190 24.61 -19.66 9.56
N ALA A 191 23.41 -20.09 9.94
CA ALA A 191 23.12 -20.38 11.35
C ALA A 191 23.94 -21.55 11.95
N GLU A 192 24.31 -22.54 11.14
CA GLU A 192 25.19 -23.65 11.55
C GLU A 192 26.63 -23.19 11.81
N HIS A 193 27.13 -22.28 10.97
CA HIS A 193 28.47 -21.73 11.02
C HIS A 193 28.41 -20.19 10.93
N PRO A 194 28.07 -19.52 12.05
CA PRO A 194 27.86 -18.08 12.08
C PRO A 194 29.21 -17.35 11.99
N SER A 195 29.75 -17.24 10.78
CA SER A 195 30.94 -16.45 10.48
C SER A 195 30.54 -15.22 9.68
N GLY A 196 30.82 -14.03 10.21
CA GLY A 196 30.84 -12.80 9.42
C GLY A 196 29.51 -12.21 8.97
N THR A 197 28.36 -12.68 9.47
CA THR A 197 27.04 -12.20 9.05
C THR A 197 26.39 -11.19 10.00
N SER A 198 27.01 -10.86 11.13
CA SER A 198 26.44 -9.84 12.03
C SER A 198 26.59 -8.43 11.45
N PHE A 199 25.56 -7.60 11.59
CA PHE A 199 25.61 -6.17 11.26
C PHE A 199 26.76 -5.46 12.00
N ALA A 200 27.06 -5.91 13.23
CA ALA A 200 28.23 -5.48 13.99
C ALA A 200 29.55 -5.89 13.31
N GLY A 201 29.67 -7.10 12.76
CA GLY A 201 30.84 -7.55 12.00
C GLY A 201 31.04 -6.77 10.70
N ALA A 202 29.95 -6.42 10.01
CA ALA A 202 29.96 -5.60 8.81
C ALA A 202 30.39 -4.14 9.08
N LEU A 203 29.92 -3.54 10.18
CA LEU A 203 30.27 -2.16 10.55
C LEU A 203 31.66 -2.02 11.20
N THR A 204 32.10 -3.02 11.96
CA THR A 204 33.39 -2.96 12.67
C THR A 204 34.55 -3.54 11.87
N GLY A 205 34.27 -4.18 10.73
CA GLY A 205 35.26 -4.88 9.91
C GLY A 205 35.90 -6.09 10.62
N ASN A 206 35.37 -6.47 11.79
CA ASN A 206 35.97 -7.46 12.66
C ASN A 206 35.25 -8.80 12.52
N TYR A 207 35.46 -9.45 11.38
CA TYR A 207 34.91 -10.76 11.03
C TYR A 207 35.42 -11.91 11.94
N ASN A 208 36.41 -11.63 12.79
CA ASN A 208 37.08 -12.59 13.67
C ASN A 208 36.62 -12.52 15.13
N ASP A 209 35.60 -11.72 15.47
CA ASP A 209 35.10 -11.69 16.84
C ASP A 209 34.39 -13.02 17.14
N MET A 210 35.11 -13.94 17.79
CA MET A 210 34.63 -15.28 18.16
C MET A 210 33.44 -15.22 19.13
N ASN A 211 33.05 -14.03 19.61
CA ASN A 211 31.81 -13.82 20.35
C ASN A 211 30.57 -13.60 19.45
N ALA A 212 30.75 -13.44 18.13
CA ALA A 212 29.67 -13.42 17.14
C ALA A 212 29.02 -14.81 16.90
N GLN A 213 29.40 -15.81 17.72
CA GLN A 213 29.05 -17.22 17.56
C GLN A 213 27.56 -17.58 17.75
N ASN A 214 26.68 -16.65 18.11
CA ASN A 214 25.25 -16.94 18.26
C ASN A 214 24.40 -15.76 17.79
N HIS A 215 24.11 -15.72 16.49
CA HIS A 215 23.01 -14.88 16.02
C HIS A 215 21.66 -15.57 16.28
N ASP A 216 20.56 -14.81 16.28
CA ASP A 216 19.21 -15.27 16.67
C ASP A 216 18.83 -16.63 16.07
N TRP A 217 19.05 -16.78 14.76
CA TRP A 217 18.73 -18.01 14.03
C TRP A 217 19.63 -19.20 14.37
N SER A 218 20.88 -18.99 14.76
CA SER A 218 21.73 -20.07 15.32
C SER A 218 21.11 -20.60 16.61
N PHE A 219 20.67 -19.71 17.51
CA PHE A 219 20.01 -20.11 18.74
C PHE A 219 18.68 -20.84 18.45
N ILE A 220 17.80 -20.23 17.64
CA ILE A 220 16.49 -20.79 17.30
C ILE A 220 16.61 -22.18 16.66
N PHE A 221 17.47 -22.36 15.67
CA PHE A 221 17.61 -23.66 15.01
C PHE A 221 18.29 -24.73 15.87
N ARG A 222 19.17 -24.35 16.82
CA ARG A 222 19.72 -25.29 17.80
C ARG A 222 18.66 -25.76 18.80
N GLU A 223 17.88 -24.84 19.35
CA GLU A 223 16.76 -25.16 20.25
C GLU A 223 15.70 -26.03 19.58
N LEU A 224 15.49 -25.86 18.27
CA LEU A 224 14.57 -26.67 17.47
C LEU A 224 15.19 -27.96 16.91
N CYS A 225 16.47 -28.23 17.17
CA CYS A 225 17.21 -29.38 16.64
C CYS A 225 17.21 -29.47 15.08
N VAL A 226 17.21 -28.33 14.39
CA VAL A 226 17.20 -28.22 12.92
C VAL A 226 18.38 -27.44 12.34
N VAL A 227 19.42 -27.21 13.14
CA VAL A 227 20.58 -26.40 12.73
C VAL A 227 21.30 -26.94 11.50
N GLU A 228 21.39 -28.26 11.33
CA GLU A 228 21.99 -28.90 10.13
C GLU A 228 21.17 -28.65 8.84
N GLN A 229 19.91 -28.20 8.95
CA GLN A 229 19.08 -27.83 7.81
C GLN A 229 19.03 -26.32 7.56
N SER A 230 19.81 -25.52 8.30
CA SER A 230 19.74 -24.06 8.27
C SER A 230 19.92 -23.48 6.87
N TYR A 231 20.86 -24.04 6.09
CA TYR A 231 21.10 -23.61 4.71
C TYR A 231 19.87 -23.82 3.82
N LYS A 232 19.22 -24.98 3.89
CA LYS A 232 18.03 -25.30 3.07
C LYS A 232 16.83 -24.42 3.47
N ILE A 233 16.59 -24.28 4.77
CA ILE A 233 15.50 -23.46 5.30
C ILE A 233 15.73 -21.99 4.95
N GLY A 234 16.97 -21.51 5.15
CA GLY A 234 17.35 -20.15 4.84
C GLY A 234 17.27 -19.83 3.35
N LYS A 235 17.72 -20.74 2.47
CA LYS A 235 17.62 -20.57 1.01
C LYS A 235 16.17 -20.48 0.55
N PHE A 236 15.30 -21.37 1.05
CA PHE A 236 13.87 -21.31 0.78
C PHE A 236 13.26 -19.99 1.26
N THR A 237 13.61 -19.56 2.47
CA THR A 237 13.11 -18.30 3.06
C THR A 237 13.59 -17.08 2.27
N GLU A 238 14.85 -17.08 1.84
CA GLU A 238 15.45 -16.06 0.97
C GLU A 238 14.65 -15.94 -0.33
N GLU A 239 14.48 -17.05 -1.06
CA GLU A 239 13.75 -17.08 -2.33
C GLU A 239 12.28 -16.66 -2.18
N PHE A 240 11.64 -17.08 -1.08
CA PHE A 240 10.27 -16.70 -0.77
C PHE A 240 10.13 -15.19 -0.52
N GLY A 241 11.01 -14.63 0.32
CA GLY A 241 11.06 -13.19 0.57
C GLY A 241 11.33 -12.39 -0.70
N HIS A 242 12.28 -12.86 -1.51
CA HIS A 242 12.59 -12.27 -2.82
C HIS A 242 11.36 -12.23 -3.72
N GLY A 243 10.63 -13.34 -3.84
CA GLY A 243 9.39 -13.43 -4.62
C GLY A 243 8.34 -12.43 -4.17
N ILE A 244 8.10 -12.30 -2.86
CA ILE A 244 7.17 -11.30 -2.30
C ILE A 244 7.60 -9.88 -2.69
N SER A 245 8.87 -9.54 -2.44
CA SER A 245 9.41 -8.21 -2.73
C SER A 245 9.22 -7.83 -4.19
N VAL A 246 9.54 -8.73 -5.11
CA VAL A 246 9.39 -8.50 -6.56
C VAL A 246 7.93 -8.29 -6.94
N ILE A 247 7.01 -9.14 -6.46
CA ILE A 247 5.58 -9.02 -6.77
C ILE A 247 5.04 -7.66 -6.32
N PHE A 248 5.35 -7.26 -5.09
CA PHE A 248 4.80 -6.04 -4.52
C PHE A 248 5.52 -4.76 -4.97
N PHE A 249 6.80 -4.84 -5.32
CA PHE A 249 7.48 -3.78 -6.07
C PHE A 249 6.79 -3.55 -7.42
N SER A 250 6.57 -4.63 -8.17
CA SER A 250 5.87 -4.58 -9.46
C SER A 250 4.48 -3.96 -9.31
N ALA A 251 3.69 -4.42 -8.34
CA ALA A 251 2.36 -3.88 -8.05
C ALA A 251 2.39 -2.39 -7.68
N SER A 252 3.42 -1.96 -6.92
CA SER A 252 3.59 -0.57 -6.50
C SER A 252 3.91 0.33 -7.68
N VAL A 253 4.85 -0.07 -8.54
CA VAL A 253 5.19 0.65 -9.77
C VAL A 253 3.97 0.79 -10.67
N LEU A 254 3.24 -0.31 -10.87
CA LEU A 254 1.99 -0.31 -11.62
C LEU A 254 0.98 0.67 -11.04
N GLY A 255 0.75 0.63 -9.73
CA GLY A 255 -0.15 1.56 -9.04
C GLY A 255 0.26 3.03 -9.20
N ALA A 256 1.55 3.34 -9.09
CA ALA A 256 2.07 4.70 -9.26
C ALA A 256 1.85 5.20 -10.69
N LEU A 257 2.14 4.38 -11.70
CA LEU A 257 1.90 4.70 -13.10
C LEU A 257 0.41 4.91 -13.38
N TRP A 258 -0.48 4.14 -12.73
CA TRP A 258 -1.92 4.35 -12.82
C TRP A 258 -2.32 5.78 -12.43
N MET A 259 -1.78 6.25 -11.30
CA MET A 259 -2.10 7.55 -10.71
C MET A 259 -1.55 8.69 -11.56
N ILE A 260 -0.30 8.58 -12.03
CA ILE A 260 0.35 9.64 -12.84
C ILE A 260 -0.38 9.86 -14.16
N TYR A 261 -0.76 8.80 -14.86
CA TYR A 261 -1.33 8.94 -16.21
C TYR A 261 -2.83 9.21 -16.23
N GLY A 262 -3.51 9.25 -15.08
CA GLY A 262 -4.89 9.75 -14.92
C GLY A 262 -5.95 9.06 -15.78
N ARG A 263 -5.62 7.97 -16.46
CA ARG A 263 -6.48 7.24 -17.39
C ARG A 263 -6.54 5.79 -16.93
N ARG A 264 -7.76 5.28 -16.73
CA ARG A 264 -8.00 3.83 -16.75
C ARG A 264 -7.38 3.30 -18.06
N PRO A 265 -6.35 2.45 -18.01
CA PRO A 265 -5.81 1.84 -19.21
C PRO A 265 -6.96 1.11 -19.89
N LYS A 266 -7.20 1.39 -21.18
CA LYS A 266 -8.31 0.74 -21.90
C LYS A 266 -8.13 -0.79 -21.99
N LYS A 267 -6.93 -1.33 -21.70
CA LYS A 267 -6.60 -2.76 -21.71
C LYS A 267 -5.61 -3.11 -20.59
N LEU A 268 -5.91 -4.16 -19.83
CA LEU A 268 -5.12 -4.71 -18.71
C LEU A 268 -3.68 -5.10 -19.12
N MET A 269 -3.48 -5.49 -20.38
CA MET A 269 -2.17 -5.91 -20.92
C MET A 269 -1.09 -4.81 -20.90
N ASN A 270 -1.48 -3.54 -20.96
CA ASN A 270 -0.54 -2.42 -20.90
C ASN A 270 0.02 -2.20 -19.49
N PHE A 271 -0.72 -2.69 -18.48
CA PHE A 271 -0.27 -2.69 -17.09
C PHE A 271 0.78 -3.76 -16.90
N VAL A 272 0.41 -5.02 -17.12
CA VAL A 272 1.27 -6.18 -16.85
C VAL A 272 2.67 -6.01 -17.45
N GLY A 273 2.77 -5.56 -18.70
CA GLY A 273 4.09 -5.42 -19.28
C GLY A 273 4.91 -4.25 -18.76
N LEU A 274 4.33 -3.13 -18.28
CA LEU A 274 5.13 -1.97 -17.84
C LEU A 274 5.72 -2.24 -16.45
N GLY A 275 4.94 -2.90 -15.61
CA GLY A 275 5.41 -3.52 -14.37
C GLY A 275 6.49 -4.55 -14.66
N ALA A 276 6.28 -5.43 -15.64
CA ALA A 276 7.28 -6.41 -16.05
C ALA A 276 8.56 -5.77 -16.62
N VAL A 277 8.48 -4.64 -17.34
CA VAL A 277 9.65 -3.90 -17.85
C VAL A 277 10.43 -3.24 -16.71
N VAL A 278 9.75 -2.64 -15.73
CA VAL A 278 10.42 -2.04 -14.57
C VAL A 278 11.03 -3.12 -13.68
N SER A 279 10.35 -4.26 -13.51
CA SER A 279 10.91 -5.42 -12.81
C SER A 279 12.06 -6.05 -13.59
N MET A 280 12.00 -6.12 -14.93
CA MET A 280 13.11 -6.57 -15.77
C MET A 280 14.32 -5.63 -15.66
N ILE A 281 14.10 -4.31 -15.65
CA ILE A 281 15.15 -3.32 -15.41
C ILE A 281 15.75 -3.53 -14.02
N TYR A 282 14.92 -3.67 -12.98
CA TYR A 282 15.36 -4.00 -11.63
C TYR A 282 16.23 -5.27 -11.60
N PHE A 283 15.78 -6.36 -12.24
CA PHE A 283 16.52 -7.63 -12.31
C PHE A 283 17.84 -7.54 -13.09
N ILE A 284 17.89 -6.77 -14.18
CA ILE A 284 19.12 -6.55 -14.95
C ILE A 284 20.19 -5.82 -14.10
N PHE A 285 19.77 -4.96 -13.17
CA PHE A 285 20.68 -4.20 -12.31
C PHE A 285 20.93 -4.85 -10.94
N SER A 286 20.19 -5.89 -10.54
CA SER A 286 20.22 -6.48 -9.19
C SER A 286 20.98 -7.81 -9.06
N SER A 287 21.96 -8.12 -9.93
CA SER A 287 22.69 -9.40 -9.90
C SER A 287 21.76 -10.64 -9.99
N ALA A 288 20.59 -10.50 -10.63
CA ALA A 288 19.57 -11.54 -10.68
C ALA A 288 20.05 -12.79 -11.43
N SER A 289 19.55 -13.95 -11.01
CA SER A 289 19.78 -15.21 -11.72
C SER A 289 19.17 -15.18 -13.12
N SER A 290 19.73 -15.96 -14.04
CA SER A 290 19.26 -16.05 -15.43
C SER A 290 17.78 -16.44 -15.54
N THR A 291 17.25 -17.20 -14.57
CA THR A 291 15.84 -17.60 -14.50
C THR A 291 14.92 -16.43 -14.16
N GLU A 292 15.35 -15.51 -13.29
CA GLU A 292 14.60 -14.31 -12.92
C GLU A 292 14.55 -13.30 -14.08
N ILE A 293 15.66 -13.16 -14.80
CA ILE A 293 15.72 -12.37 -16.03
C ILE A 293 14.77 -12.96 -17.08
N LEU A 294 14.79 -14.28 -17.28
CA LEU A 294 13.93 -14.97 -18.25
C LEU A 294 12.44 -14.79 -17.91
N LEU A 295 12.07 -14.90 -16.64
CA LEU A 295 10.70 -14.70 -16.18
C LEU A 295 10.23 -13.26 -16.43
N ALA A 296 11.09 -12.27 -16.15
CA ALA A 296 10.80 -10.87 -16.43
C ALA A 296 10.69 -10.57 -17.94
N MET A 297 11.50 -11.23 -18.78
CA MET A 297 11.40 -11.15 -20.25
C MET A 297 10.10 -11.77 -20.78
N VAL A 298 9.68 -12.92 -20.26
CA VAL A 298 8.41 -13.57 -20.65
C VAL A 298 7.21 -12.70 -20.23
N LEU A 299 7.24 -12.10 -19.06
CA LEU A 299 6.17 -11.23 -18.57
C LEU A 299 6.10 -9.88 -19.31
N SER A 300 7.22 -9.43 -19.90
CA SER A 300 7.29 -8.17 -20.68
C SER A 300 7.07 -8.35 -22.19
N MET A 301 7.20 -9.58 -22.71
CA MET A 301 6.98 -9.92 -24.13
C MET A 301 5.67 -9.39 -24.74
N PRO A 302 4.50 -9.48 -24.06
CA PRO A 302 3.25 -8.98 -24.61
C PRO A 302 3.25 -7.46 -24.87
N LEU A 303 4.05 -6.70 -24.12
CA LEU A 303 4.22 -5.26 -24.32
C LEU A 303 5.13 -4.93 -25.51
N LEU A 304 6.20 -5.70 -25.70
CA LEU A 304 7.09 -5.54 -26.84
C LEU A 304 6.35 -5.82 -28.16
N ILE A 305 5.45 -6.80 -28.15
CA ILE A 305 4.59 -7.11 -29.29
C ILE A 305 3.61 -5.96 -29.58
N ASP A 306 2.93 -5.41 -28.56
CA ASP A 306 2.01 -4.26 -28.75
C ASP A 306 2.75 -3.00 -29.23
N ALA A 307 3.95 -2.74 -28.69
CA ALA A 307 4.78 -1.61 -29.12
C ALA A 307 5.25 -1.75 -30.58
N ALA A 308 5.69 -2.96 -30.98
CA ALA A 308 6.09 -3.25 -32.35
C ALA A 308 4.91 -3.11 -33.34
N ALA A 309 3.72 -3.57 -32.95
CA ALA A 309 2.50 -3.44 -33.75
C ALA A 309 2.13 -1.97 -33.99
N ARG A 310 2.20 -1.11 -32.96
CA ARG A 310 1.91 0.32 -33.08
C ARG A 310 2.92 1.08 -33.94
N ARG A 311 4.19 0.65 -33.95
CA ARG A 311 5.24 1.27 -34.76
C ARG A 311 5.03 1.04 -36.26
N ARG A 312 4.55 -0.15 -36.66
CA ARG A 312 4.18 -0.46 -38.06
C ARG A 312 2.99 0.35 -38.57
N VAL A 313 2.02 0.66 -37.72
CA VAL A 313 0.86 1.46 -38.13
C VAL A 313 1.27 2.90 -38.44
N ARG A 314 2.21 3.46 -37.66
CA ARG A 314 2.73 4.83 -37.89
C ARG A 314 3.71 4.96 -39.06
N SER A 315 4.37 3.88 -39.48
CA SER A 315 5.26 3.92 -40.65
C SER A 315 4.52 3.84 -41.99
N ASN A 316 3.25 3.42 -41.95
CA ASN A 316 2.41 3.23 -43.14
C ASN A 316 1.36 4.35 -43.31
N SER A 317 1.39 5.36 -42.45
CA SER A 317 0.57 6.58 -42.47
C SER A 317 1.43 7.78 -42.77
#